data_AF-A0A1F9N0B5-F1
#
_entry.id   AF-A0A1F9N0B5-F1
#
_cell.length_a   1.000
_cell.length_b   1.000
_cell.length_c   1.000
_cell.angle_alpha   90.00
_cell.angle_beta   90.00
_cell.angle_gamma   90.00
#
_symmetry.space_group_name_H-M   'P 1'
#
loop_
_entity.id
_entity.type
_entity.pdbx_description
1 polymer ?
#
loop_
_entity_poly.entity_id
_entity_poly.type
_entity_poly.pdbx_seq_one_letter_code
_entity_poly.pdbx_strand_id
1 'polypeptide(L)'
;MAEINWNPGTLLEISGSYWRTCTLHTGVKLDIFTAIGPDTLSCDDINKRIKADKRGLPLLLNALSAMGLLIKKEEKYSNSPAALTFLSKDSSQYIGFIIMHHHHLMDSWQNMGLAVMEGGPVRERASFSDDEWRESFLMGMFNMGMAVAPKLSKELDLSGCKKLLDFGGGPGTFAIHFCLANPGLSASVYDLETTRPFAEKTIQKFKVPDRVEFISGNYIEEEFNFPNAYDAAFLSHILHGEGPEEALDIIRKAVSALKPGSHIFIHEFILDNDMAGPLFPALFSINMYLGTEKGQAYSEAQLSDMLMANGVTDIRRLSFAGPTQSGVLQGRAVG
;
A
#
# COMPACT_ATOMS: atom_id res chain seq x y z
N MET A 1 20.75 -12.51 -0.11
CA MET A 1 19.71 -13.26 0.64
C MET A 1 20.35 -14.53 1.15
N ALA A 2 19.99 -15.04 2.34
CA ALA A 2 20.43 -16.38 2.73
C ALA A 2 19.90 -17.37 1.69
N GLU A 3 20.75 -18.26 1.18
CA GLU A 3 20.31 -19.29 0.23
C GLU A 3 19.23 -20.15 0.90
N ILE A 4 18.04 -20.16 0.30
CA ILE A 4 16.97 -21.04 0.75
C ILE A 4 17.38 -22.46 0.37
N ASN A 5 17.56 -23.32 1.38
CA ASN A 5 17.81 -24.73 1.14
C ASN A 5 16.49 -25.43 0.76
N TRP A 6 16.26 -25.60 -0.54
CA TRP A 6 15.08 -26.26 -1.07
C TRP A 6 15.09 -27.75 -0.77
N ASN A 7 14.04 -28.21 -0.07
CA ASN A 7 13.79 -29.62 0.24
C ASN A 7 12.26 -29.85 0.36
N PRO A 8 11.78 -31.09 0.42
CA PRO A 8 10.34 -31.36 0.51
C PRO A 8 9.65 -30.64 1.68
N GLY A 9 10.32 -30.49 2.83
CA GLY A 9 9.77 -29.78 3.99
C GLY A 9 9.56 -28.30 3.74
N THR A 10 10.56 -27.61 3.18
CA THR A 10 10.46 -26.17 2.88
C THR A 10 9.47 -25.88 1.75
N LEU A 11 9.36 -26.77 0.76
CA LEU A 11 8.35 -26.66 -0.30
C LEU A 11 6.93 -26.87 0.24
N LEU A 12 6.72 -27.86 1.11
CA LEU A 12 5.42 -28.11 1.73
C LEU A 12 5.02 -26.99 2.70
N GLU A 13 5.96 -26.38 3.42
CA GLU A 13 5.70 -25.23 4.27
C GLU A 13 5.18 -24.03 3.46
N ILE A 14 5.82 -23.72 2.33
CA ILE A 14 5.33 -22.65 1.43
C ILE A 14 3.98 -23.03 0.84
N SER A 15 3.82 -24.26 0.35
CA SER A 15 2.56 -24.77 -0.22
C SER A 15 1.38 -24.67 0.77
N GLY A 16 1.63 -24.98 2.05
CA GLY A 16 0.62 -24.89 3.11
C GLY A 16 0.46 -23.52 3.76
N SER A 17 1.24 -22.50 3.37
CA SER A 17 1.26 -21.19 4.04
C SER A 17 -0.10 -20.48 4.04
N TYR A 18 -0.96 -20.76 3.06
CA TYR A 18 -2.32 -20.19 2.99
C TYR A 18 -3.19 -20.55 4.20
N TRP A 19 -2.92 -21.65 4.92
CA TRP A 19 -3.67 -21.99 6.14
C TRP A 19 -3.52 -20.90 7.20
N ARG A 20 -2.30 -20.40 7.41
CA ARG A 20 -2.04 -19.30 8.35
C ARG A 20 -2.68 -18.00 7.85
N THR A 21 -2.55 -17.70 6.56
CA THR A 21 -3.15 -16.53 5.92
C THR A 21 -4.67 -16.49 6.08
N CYS A 22 -5.36 -17.57 5.70
CA CYS A 22 -6.82 -17.66 5.81
C CYS A 22 -7.29 -17.61 7.27
N THR A 23 -6.53 -18.17 8.21
CA THR A 23 -6.85 -18.10 9.65
C THR A 23 -6.79 -16.65 10.16
N LEU A 24 -5.73 -15.91 9.80
CA LEU A 24 -5.61 -14.47 10.12
C LEU A 24 -6.75 -13.67 9.48
N HIS A 25 -6.98 -13.85 8.17
CA HIS A 25 -8.04 -13.16 7.44
C HIS A 25 -9.40 -13.41 8.08
N THR A 26 -9.71 -14.65 8.45
CA THR A 26 -10.96 -15.01 9.13
C THR A 26 -11.08 -14.33 10.50
N GLY A 27 -10.00 -14.28 11.28
CA GLY A 27 -9.98 -13.59 12.56
C GLY A 27 -10.29 -12.10 12.45
N VAL A 28 -9.76 -11.43 11.42
CA VAL A 28 -10.04 -10.01 11.13
C VAL A 28 -11.46 -9.83 10.59
N LYS A 29 -11.88 -10.66 9.63
CA LYS A 29 -13.21 -10.60 9.00
C LYS A 29 -14.34 -10.80 9.99
N LEU A 30 -14.17 -11.72 10.94
CA LEU A 30 -15.14 -11.98 12.02
C LEU A 30 -14.98 -11.05 13.23
N ASP A 31 -14.07 -10.08 13.14
CA ASP A 31 -13.80 -9.06 14.17
C ASP A 31 -13.43 -9.65 15.54
N ILE A 32 -12.75 -10.80 15.55
CA ILE A 32 -12.41 -11.56 16.77
C ILE A 32 -11.59 -10.69 17.74
N PHE A 33 -10.61 -9.97 17.22
CA PHE A 33 -9.67 -9.21 18.03
C PHE A 33 -10.34 -8.00 18.70
N THR A 34 -11.20 -7.28 17.97
CA THR A 34 -12.02 -6.19 18.54
C THR A 34 -13.06 -6.74 19.51
N ALA A 35 -13.70 -7.86 19.17
CA ALA A 35 -14.67 -8.52 20.05
C ALA A 35 -14.05 -8.98 21.37
N ILE A 36 -12.76 -9.34 21.42
CA ILE A 36 -12.05 -9.62 22.67
C ILE A 36 -11.61 -8.32 23.37
N GLY A 37 -11.11 -7.34 22.61
CA GLY A 37 -10.63 -6.07 23.16
C GLY A 37 -9.48 -6.27 24.16
N PRO A 38 -9.37 -5.42 25.21
CA PRO A 38 -8.35 -5.58 26.24
C PRO A 38 -8.67 -6.69 27.27
N ASP A 39 -9.83 -7.34 27.14
CA ASP A 39 -10.33 -8.30 28.12
C ASP A 39 -9.73 -9.70 27.95
N THR A 40 -10.04 -10.58 28.92
CA THR A 40 -9.82 -12.03 28.83
C THR A 40 -11.18 -12.73 28.91
N LEU A 41 -11.62 -13.31 27.79
CA LEU A 41 -12.99 -13.80 27.62
C LEU A 41 -13.05 -15.32 27.44
N SER A 42 -14.15 -15.93 27.89
CA SER A 42 -14.45 -17.32 27.52
C SER A 42 -14.89 -17.41 26.06
N CYS A 43 -14.84 -18.61 25.48
CA CYS A 43 -15.38 -18.85 24.14
C CYS A 43 -16.86 -18.46 24.04
N ASP A 44 -17.65 -18.72 25.09
CA ASP A 44 -19.08 -18.37 25.13
C ASP A 44 -19.29 -16.85 25.15
N ASP A 45 -18.45 -16.10 25.86
CA ASP A 45 -18.55 -14.64 25.92
C ASP A 45 -18.16 -14.00 24.60
N ILE A 46 -17.15 -14.54 23.91
CA ILE A 46 -16.81 -14.13 22.53
C ILE A 46 -17.98 -14.45 21.60
N ASN A 47 -18.57 -15.65 21.72
CA ASN A 47 -19.67 -16.07 20.85
C ASN A 47 -20.93 -15.19 20.99
N LYS A 48 -21.22 -14.68 22.20
CA LYS A 48 -22.30 -13.71 22.41
C LYS A 48 -22.13 -12.43 21.58
N ARG A 49 -20.89 -12.03 21.29
CA ARG A 49 -20.55 -10.83 20.52
C ARG A 49 -20.62 -11.08 19.01
N ILE A 50 -20.08 -12.20 18.54
CA ILE A 50 -19.91 -12.47 17.10
C ILE A 50 -20.96 -13.41 16.48
N LYS A 51 -21.75 -14.12 17.31
CA LYS A 51 -22.79 -15.08 16.89
C LYS A 51 -22.30 -16.15 15.91
N ALA A 52 -21.18 -16.79 16.24
CA ALA A 52 -20.56 -17.85 15.44
C ALA A 52 -21.08 -19.26 15.79
N ASP A 53 -20.69 -20.24 14.97
CA ASP A 53 -20.96 -21.65 15.23
C ASP A 53 -20.20 -22.17 16.46
N LYS A 54 -20.86 -23.02 17.25
CA LYS A 54 -20.34 -23.55 18.53
C LYS A 54 -19.16 -24.50 18.35
N ARG A 55 -19.02 -25.15 17.19
CA ARG A 55 -17.88 -26.03 16.88
C ARG A 55 -16.77 -25.26 16.17
N GLY A 56 -17.12 -24.36 15.26
CA GLY A 56 -16.15 -23.59 14.47
C GLY A 56 -15.35 -22.58 15.28
N LEU A 57 -16.01 -21.83 16.18
CA LEU A 57 -15.34 -20.77 16.93
C LEU A 57 -14.18 -21.27 17.80
N PRO A 58 -14.31 -22.33 18.63
CA PRO A 58 -13.18 -22.85 19.39
C PRO A 58 -11.99 -23.27 18.53
N LEU A 59 -12.23 -23.84 17.34
CA LEU A 59 -11.16 -24.26 16.43
C LEU A 59 -10.38 -23.05 15.90
N LEU A 60 -11.09 -21.98 15.51
CA LEU A 60 -10.48 -20.73 15.07
C LEU A 60 -9.67 -20.07 16.21
N LEU A 61 -10.24 -19.96 17.41
CA LEU A 61 -9.56 -19.34 18.56
C LEU A 61 -8.31 -20.12 18.96
N ASN A 62 -8.36 -21.46 18.92
CA ASN A 62 -7.19 -22.30 19.17
C ASN A 62 -6.11 -22.10 18.10
N ALA A 63 -6.48 -22.01 16.82
CA ALA A 63 -5.53 -21.77 15.73
C ALA A 63 -4.88 -20.38 15.85
N LEU A 64 -5.66 -19.33 16.12
CA LEU A 64 -5.16 -17.97 16.38
C LEU A 64 -4.24 -17.92 17.60
N SER A 65 -4.53 -18.73 18.62
CA SER A 65 -3.65 -18.87 19.80
C SER A 65 -2.34 -19.58 19.45
N ALA A 66 -2.39 -20.64 18.64
CA ALA A 66 -1.20 -21.35 18.17
C ALA A 66 -0.32 -20.48 17.24
N MET A 67 -0.92 -19.52 16.54
CA MET A 67 -0.22 -18.48 15.77
C MET A 67 0.36 -17.36 16.65
N GLY A 68 0.12 -17.38 17.96
CA GLY A 68 0.58 -16.35 18.90
C GLY A 68 -0.19 -15.03 18.82
N LEU A 69 -1.29 -14.98 18.06
CA LEU A 69 -2.14 -13.78 17.95
C LEU A 69 -3.04 -13.64 19.17
N LEU A 70 -3.50 -14.76 19.73
CA LEU A 70 -4.21 -14.82 21.00
C LEU A 70 -3.37 -15.53 22.06
N ILE A 71 -3.63 -15.21 23.32
CA ILE A 71 -3.08 -15.91 24.47
C ILE A 71 -4.22 -16.71 25.10
N LYS A 72 -4.09 -18.04 25.08
CA LYS A 72 -5.02 -18.96 25.76
C LYS A 72 -4.51 -19.28 27.17
N LYS A 73 -5.35 -19.08 28.17
CA LYS A 73 -5.13 -19.52 29.56
C LYS A 73 -6.37 -20.29 30.00
N GLU A 74 -6.20 -21.58 30.27
CA GLU A 74 -7.33 -22.50 30.52
C GLU A 74 -8.36 -22.38 29.36
N GLU A 75 -9.62 -22.08 29.66
CA GLU A 75 -10.71 -21.92 28.68
C GLU A 75 -11.00 -20.46 28.32
N LYS A 76 -10.03 -19.56 28.53
CA LYS A 76 -10.16 -18.13 28.20
C LYS A 76 -9.09 -17.66 27.23
N TYR A 77 -9.45 -16.65 26.45
CA TYR A 77 -8.65 -16.05 25.38
C TYR A 77 -8.50 -14.56 25.62
N SER A 78 -7.32 -14.04 25.34
CA SER A 78 -7.01 -12.61 25.33
C SER A 78 -6.18 -12.29 24.09
N ASN A 79 -6.21 -11.04 23.64
CA ASN A 79 -5.31 -10.60 22.58
C ASN A 79 -3.86 -10.66 23.06
N SER A 80 -2.94 -11.08 22.19
CA SER A 80 -1.52 -10.73 22.37
C SER A 80 -1.35 -9.20 22.30
N PRO A 81 -0.27 -8.63 22.87
CA PRO A 81 -0.02 -7.19 22.75
C PRO A 81 0.01 -6.70 21.30
N ALA A 82 0.58 -7.49 20.38
CA ALA A 82 0.61 -7.18 18.96
C ALA A 82 -0.80 -7.24 18.34
N ALA A 83 -1.61 -8.27 18.63
CA ALA A 83 -2.97 -8.36 18.10
C ALA A 83 -3.87 -7.24 18.63
N LEU A 84 -3.76 -6.88 19.91
CA LEU A 84 -4.51 -5.75 20.48
C LEU A 84 -4.13 -4.43 19.78
N THR A 85 -2.84 -4.25 19.49
CA THR A 85 -2.33 -3.03 18.87
C THR A 85 -2.66 -2.94 17.38
N PHE A 86 -2.56 -4.04 16.63
CA PHE A 86 -2.61 -4.00 15.17
C PHE A 86 -3.89 -4.63 14.57
N LEU A 87 -4.63 -5.45 15.33
CA LEU A 87 -5.78 -6.19 14.81
C LEU A 87 -7.12 -5.83 15.48
N SER A 88 -7.13 -5.02 16.55
CA SER A 88 -8.35 -4.43 17.10
C SER A 88 -8.67 -3.10 16.41
N LYS A 89 -9.91 -2.92 15.96
CA LYS A 89 -10.39 -1.68 15.32
C LYS A 89 -10.37 -0.46 16.24
N ASP A 90 -10.35 -0.68 17.54
CA ASP A 90 -10.26 0.40 18.54
C ASP A 90 -8.87 1.04 18.61
N SER A 91 -7.86 0.39 18.02
CA SER A 91 -6.50 0.92 17.96
C SER A 91 -6.31 1.90 16.81
N SER A 92 -5.59 2.99 17.06
CA SER A 92 -5.15 3.92 16.01
C SER A 92 -4.13 3.30 15.05
N GLN A 93 -3.57 2.14 15.38
CA GLN A 93 -2.59 1.38 14.59
C GLN A 93 -3.20 0.13 13.92
N TYR A 94 -4.54 0.04 13.86
CA TYR A 94 -5.23 -1.07 13.22
C TYR A 94 -4.81 -1.23 11.74
N ILE A 95 -4.35 -2.44 11.37
CA ILE A 95 -3.94 -2.82 10.01
C ILE A 95 -4.93 -3.77 9.32
N GLY A 96 -6.11 -4.01 9.89
CA GLY A 96 -7.01 -5.02 9.33
C GLY A 96 -7.59 -4.65 7.96
N PHE A 97 -7.56 -3.37 7.54
CA PHE A 97 -7.97 -3.00 6.19
C PHE A 97 -7.03 -3.57 5.12
N ILE A 98 -5.70 -3.48 5.31
CA ILE A 98 -4.76 -4.09 4.35
C ILE A 98 -4.86 -5.62 4.37
N ILE A 99 -5.17 -6.23 5.51
CA ILE A 99 -5.45 -7.68 5.60
C ILE A 99 -6.71 -8.04 4.81
N MET A 100 -7.79 -7.27 4.92
CA MET A 100 -9.02 -7.49 4.15
C MET A 100 -8.83 -7.21 2.66
N HIS A 101 -8.01 -6.23 2.29
CA HIS A 101 -7.60 -6.05 0.90
C HIS A 101 -6.93 -7.31 0.36
N HIS A 102 -5.92 -7.86 1.05
CA HIS A 102 -5.31 -9.12 0.67
C HIS A 102 -6.30 -10.29 0.61
N HIS A 103 -7.29 -10.34 1.52
CA HIS A 103 -8.36 -11.34 1.46
C HIS A 103 -9.13 -11.30 0.14
N HIS A 104 -9.47 -10.10 -0.35
CA HIS A 104 -10.18 -9.93 -1.63
C HIS A 104 -9.32 -10.31 -2.84
N LEU A 105 -7.99 -10.24 -2.74
CA LEU A 105 -7.09 -10.65 -3.82
C LEU A 105 -6.94 -12.17 -3.97
N MET A 106 -7.27 -12.95 -2.93
CA MET A 106 -6.94 -14.39 -2.87
C MET A 106 -7.46 -15.20 -4.07
N ASP A 107 -8.66 -14.89 -4.57
CA ASP A 107 -9.25 -15.62 -5.69
C ASP A 107 -8.41 -15.49 -6.98
N SER A 108 -7.92 -14.28 -7.27
CA SER A 108 -7.05 -14.05 -8.42
C SER A 108 -5.72 -14.80 -8.31
N TRP A 109 -5.18 -14.94 -7.11
CA TRP A 109 -3.95 -15.72 -6.86
C TRP A 109 -4.20 -17.22 -7.02
N GLN A 110 -5.37 -17.72 -6.58
CA GLN A 110 -5.78 -19.10 -6.82
C GLN A 110 -5.93 -19.39 -8.32
N ASN A 111 -6.41 -18.42 -9.10
CA ASN A 111 -6.65 -18.55 -10.54
C ASN A 111 -5.45 -18.08 -11.41
N MET A 112 -4.27 -17.84 -10.83
CA MET A 112 -3.08 -17.34 -11.55
C MET A 112 -2.65 -18.23 -12.72
N GLY A 113 -2.87 -19.55 -12.63
CA GLY A 113 -2.57 -20.47 -13.73
C GLY A 113 -3.36 -20.15 -15.01
N LEU A 114 -4.61 -19.69 -14.88
CA LEU A 114 -5.42 -19.25 -16.01
C LEU A 114 -4.84 -17.97 -16.63
N ALA A 115 -4.52 -16.98 -15.79
CA ALA A 115 -3.91 -15.73 -16.23
C ALA A 115 -2.65 -15.99 -17.08
N VAL A 116 -1.74 -16.82 -16.59
CA VAL A 116 -0.47 -17.15 -17.28
C VAL A 116 -0.69 -17.87 -18.61
N MET A 117 -1.69 -18.75 -18.68
CA MET A 117 -1.95 -19.55 -19.88
C MET A 117 -2.74 -18.79 -20.94
N GLU A 118 -3.70 -17.97 -20.55
CA GLU A 118 -4.62 -17.26 -21.44
C GLU A 118 -4.14 -15.85 -21.79
N GLY A 119 -3.29 -15.25 -20.95
CA GLY A 119 -2.75 -13.92 -21.18
C GLY A 119 -3.73 -12.82 -20.80
N GLY A 120 -3.74 -12.40 -19.53
CA GLY A 120 -4.52 -11.24 -19.09
C GLY A 120 -4.90 -11.29 -17.61
N PRO A 121 -5.52 -10.21 -17.10
CA PRO A 121 -5.98 -10.14 -15.72
C PRO A 121 -7.16 -11.09 -15.47
N VAL A 122 -7.23 -11.62 -14.25
CA VAL A 122 -8.31 -12.52 -13.77
C VAL A 122 -9.12 -11.89 -12.64
N ARG A 123 -8.92 -10.60 -12.38
CA ARG A 123 -9.77 -9.78 -11.50
C ARG A 123 -9.86 -8.35 -12.03
N GLU A 124 -10.90 -7.66 -11.60
CA GLU A 124 -11.03 -6.22 -11.78
C GLU A 124 -10.09 -5.46 -10.82
N ARG A 125 -9.77 -4.21 -11.19
CA ARG A 125 -9.01 -3.29 -10.32
C ARG A 125 -9.86 -2.94 -9.08
N ALA A 126 -9.25 -3.06 -7.90
CA ALA A 126 -9.93 -2.81 -6.62
C ALA A 126 -10.54 -1.40 -6.50
N SER A 127 -9.94 -0.38 -7.13
CA SER A 127 -10.45 0.99 -7.15
C SER A 127 -11.82 1.13 -7.86
N PHE A 128 -12.18 0.19 -8.73
CA PHE A 128 -13.41 0.18 -9.51
C PHE A 128 -14.41 -0.89 -9.06
N SER A 129 -14.06 -1.66 -8.03
CA SER A 129 -14.92 -2.70 -7.44
C SER A 129 -15.97 -2.13 -6.47
N ASP A 130 -16.68 -3.00 -5.75
CA ASP A 130 -17.71 -2.60 -4.80
C ASP A 130 -17.20 -1.73 -3.63
N ASP A 131 -18.12 -1.12 -2.89
CA ASP A 131 -17.80 -0.17 -1.81
C ASP A 131 -16.96 -0.78 -0.68
N GLU A 132 -17.19 -2.06 -0.32
CA GLU A 132 -16.45 -2.73 0.76
C GLU A 132 -15.01 -3.03 0.34
N TRP A 133 -14.83 -3.48 -0.91
CA TRP A 133 -13.52 -3.74 -1.48
C TRP A 133 -12.73 -2.46 -1.65
N ARG A 134 -13.38 -1.40 -2.11
CA ARG A 134 -12.78 -0.08 -2.26
C ARG A 134 -12.39 0.53 -0.92
N GLU A 135 -13.22 0.41 0.12
CA GLU A 135 -12.84 0.86 1.47
C GLU A 135 -11.63 0.07 1.98
N SER A 136 -11.65 -1.26 1.86
CA SER A 136 -10.53 -2.11 2.27
C SER A 136 -9.24 -1.75 1.54
N PHE A 137 -9.33 -1.42 0.25
CA PHE A 137 -8.22 -0.95 -0.55
C PHE A 137 -7.71 0.42 -0.07
N LEU A 138 -8.56 1.46 -0.06
CA LEU A 138 -8.15 2.83 0.28
C LEU A 138 -7.63 2.94 1.71
N MET A 139 -8.32 2.32 2.67
CA MET A 139 -7.88 2.29 4.06
C MET A 139 -6.71 1.33 4.28
N GLY A 140 -6.57 0.30 3.47
CA GLY A 140 -5.37 -0.55 3.42
C GLY A 140 -4.15 0.22 2.94
N MET A 141 -4.30 1.07 1.92
CA MET A 141 -3.24 1.98 1.47
C MET A 141 -2.92 3.03 2.53
N PHE A 142 -3.92 3.53 3.27
CA PHE A 142 -3.67 4.35 4.46
C PHE A 142 -2.86 3.57 5.52
N ASN A 143 -3.17 2.30 5.81
CA ASN A 143 -2.40 1.49 6.75
C ASN A 143 -0.93 1.36 6.32
N MET A 144 -0.69 1.05 5.05
CA MET A 144 0.67 0.95 4.50
C MET A 144 1.39 2.29 4.51
N GLY A 145 0.71 3.37 4.09
CA GLY A 145 1.23 4.73 4.11
C GLY A 145 1.64 5.17 5.52
N MET A 146 0.82 4.89 6.54
CA MET A 146 1.13 5.23 7.93
C MET A 146 2.37 4.51 8.48
N ALA A 147 2.67 3.31 7.98
CA ALA A 147 3.89 2.58 8.36
C ALA A 147 5.16 3.19 7.75
N VAL A 148 5.03 4.04 6.71
CA VAL A 148 6.15 4.53 5.91
C VAL A 148 6.32 6.04 5.97
N ALA A 149 5.25 6.80 5.76
CA ALA A 149 5.26 8.25 5.57
C ALA A 149 5.94 9.03 6.72
N PRO A 150 5.77 8.71 8.01
CA PRO A 150 6.47 9.42 9.09
C PRO A 150 8.00 9.29 9.05
N LYS A 151 8.52 8.15 8.53
CA LYS A 151 9.96 7.94 8.36
C LYS A 151 10.43 8.57 7.06
N LEU A 152 9.74 8.28 5.96
CA LEU A 152 10.12 8.78 4.63
C LEU A 152 10.14 10.31 4.57
N SER A 153 9.19 10.98 5.24
CA SER A 153 9.15 12.45 5.32
C SER A 153 10.38 13.11 5.94
N LYS A 154 11.20 12.36 6.67
CA LYS A 154 12.47 12.84 7.25
C LYS A 154 13.68 12.53 6.37
N GLU A 155 13.53 11.63 5.41
CA GLU A 155 14.59 11.19 4.50
C GLU A 155 14.60 12.01 3.20
N LEU A 156 13.44 12.49 2.77
CA LEU A 156 13.34 13.36 1.59
C LEU A 156 13.75 14.79 1.95
N ASP A 157 14.77 15.31 1.28
CA ASP A 157 15.13 16.72 1.37
C ASP A 157 14.11 17.57 0.59
N LEU A 158 13.17 18.15 1.34
CA LEU A 158 12.18 19.11 0.85
C LEU A 158 12.50 20.53 1.35
N SER A 159 13.74 20.78 1.76
CA SER A 159 14.17 22.07 2.28
C SER A 159 14.01 23.16 1.22
N GLY A 160 13.24 24.20 1.55
CA GLY A 160 12.97 25.32 0.63
C GLY A 160 11.84 25.07 -0.37
N CYS A 161 11.29 23.85 -0.47
CA CYS A 161 10.07 23.59 -1.22
C CYS A 161 8.86 24.25 -0.52
N LYS A 162 7.98 24.89 -1.29
CA LYS A 162 6.75 25.53 -0.79
C LYS A 162 5.49 24.81 -1.23
N LYS A 163 5.49 24.23 -2.45
CA LYS A 163 4.35 23.48 -2.98
C LYS A 163 4.78 22.10 -3.49
N LEU A 164 4.19 21.03 -2.96
CA LEU A 164 4.39 19.65 -3.38
C LEU A 164 3.14 19.10 -4.08
N LEU A 165 3.34 18.39 -5.20
CA LEU A 165 2.31 17.59 -5.85
C LEU A 165 2.44 16.13 -5.36
N ASP A 166 1.40 15.61 -4.72
CA ASP A 166 1.27 14.18 -4.40
C ASP A 166 0.38 13.57 -5.49
N PHE A 167 1.02 13.06 -6.56
CA PHE A 167 0.36 12.63 -7.79
C PHE A 167 -0.07 11.17 -7.66
N GLY A 168 -1.38 10.91 -7.67
CA GLY A 168 -1.95 9.64 -7.24
C GLY A 168 -1.88 9.45 -5.72
N GLY A 169 -2.06 10.52 -4.95
CA GLY A 169 -1.76 10.54 -3.50
C GLY A 169 -2.76 9.78 -2.62
N GLY A 170 -3.83 9.22 -3.18
CA GLY A 170 -4.76 8.35 -2.46
C GLY A 170 -5.37 9.05 -1.23
N PRO A 171 -5.29 8.44 -0.03
CA PRO A 171 -5.74 9.05 1.22
C PRO A 171 -4.99 10.32 1.65
N GLY A 172 -3.97 10.77 0.92
CA GLY A 172 -3.16 11.95 1.23
C GLY A 172 -2.13 11.73 2.35
N THR A 173 -1.89 10.49 2.75
CA THR A 173 -1.04 10.15 3.90
C THR A 173 0.39 10.71 3.75
N PHE A 174 0.96 10.65 2.55
CA PHE A 174 2.32 11.16 2.30
C PHE A 174 2.35 12.68 2.32
N ALA A 175 1.50 13.36 1.53
CA ALA A 175 1.32 14.82 1.58
C ALA A 175 1.19 15.36 3.01
N ILE A 176 0.32 14.75 3.83
CA ILE A 176 0.12 15.13 5.23
C ILE A 176 1.44 15.06 6.02
N HIS A 177 2.16 13.95 5.95
CA HIS A 177 3.39 13.78 6.73
C HIS A 177 4.54 14.65 6.21
N PHE A 178 4.63 14.89 4.91
CA PHE A 178 5.57 15.86 4.35
C PHE A 178 5.28 17.27 4.87
N CYS A 179 4.02 17.70 4.90
CA CYS A 179 3.63 18.99 5.49
C CYS A 179 3.90 19.03 7.00
N LEU A 180 3.64 17.96 7.75
CA LEU A 180 3.94 17.91 9.19
C LEU A 180 5.44 18.02 9.48
N ALA A 181 6.29 17.39 8.66
CA ALA A 181 7.74 17.47 8.77
C ALA A 181 8.31 18.82 8.30
N ASN A 182 7.62 19.52 7.40
CA ASN A 182 8.07 20.76 6.76
C ASN A 182 7.06 21.91 6.99
N PRO A 183 7.25 22.77 8.02
CA PRO A 183 6.26 23.78 8.40
C PRO A 183 5.83 24.75 7.30
N GLY A 184 6.72 25.07 6.36
CA GLY A 184 6.47 25.97 5.23
C GLY A 184 5.93 25.31 3.95
N LEU A 185 5.72 23.98 3.97
CA LEU A 185 5.25 23.22 2.82
C LEU A 185 3.73 23.12 2.80
N SER A 186 3.15 23.40 1.64
CA SER A 186 1.78 23.03 1.28
C SER A 186 1.80 21.94 0.22
N ALA A 187 0.76 21.12 0.16
CA ALA A 187 0.67 20.01 -0.80
C ALA A 187 -0.70 19.94 -1.46
N SER A 188 -0.70 19.48 -2.71
CA SER A 188 -1.92 19.15 -3.45
C SER A 188 -1.94 17.65 -3.69
N VAL A 189 -2.93 16.96 -3.14
CA VAL A 189 -3.21 15.53 -3.41
C VAL A 189 -4.03 15.48 -4.69
N TYR A 190 -3.48 14.91 -5.76
CA TYR A 190 -4.19 14.71 -7.02
C TYR A 190 -4.57 13.23 -7.16
N ASP A 191 -5.86 12.93 -7.18
CA ASP A 191 -6.37 11.56 -7.28
C ASP A 191 -7.81 11.55 -7.85
N LEU A 192 -8.39 10.36 -8.04
CA LEU A 192 -9.75 10.22 -8.55
C LEU A 192 -10.78 10.84 -7.59
N GLU A 193 -11.88 11.38 -8.14
CA GLU A 193 -12.96 11.97 -7.33
C GLU A 193 -13.52 11.00 -6.28
N THR A 194 -13.54 9.71 -6.58
CA THR A 194 -13.98 8.66 -5.64
C THR A 194 -13.10 8.55 -4.39
N THR A 195 -11.87 9.05 -4.44
CA THR A 195 -10.92 9.08 -3.32
C THR A 195 -11.12 10.31 -2.41
N ARG A 196 -11.70 11.41 -2.93
CA ARG A 196 -11.85 12.71 -2.23
C ARG A 196 -12.37 12.58 -0.79
N PRO A 197 -13.49 11.86 -0.52
CA PRO A 197 -14.05 11.82 0.84
C PRO A 197 -13.09 11.20 1.85
N PHE A 198 -12.28 10.23 1.43
CA PHE A 198 -11.28 9.56 2.27
C PHE A 198 -10.08 10.46 2.53
N ALA A 199 -9.58 11.14 1.50
CA ALA A 199 -8.47 12.08 1.62
C ALA A 199 -8.81 13.25 2.53
N GLU A 200 -9.96 13.92 2.30
CA GLU A 200 -10.40 15.07 3.10
C GLU A 200 -10.62 14.67 4.57
N LYS A 201 -11.24 13.51 4.83
CA LYS A 201 -11.39 12.98 6.19
C LYS A 201 -10.04 12.76 6.87
N THR A 202 -9.04 12.27 6.14
CA THR A 202 -7.69 12.05 6.65
C THR A 202 -6.98 13.37 6.93
N ILE A 203 -7.04 14.33 6.00
CA ILE A 203 -6.49 15.68 6.14
C ILE A 203 -7.06 16.37 7.40
N GLN A 204 -8.37 16.29 7.61
CA GLN A 204 -9.04 16.83 8.79
C GLN A 204 -8.58 16.13 10.08
N LYS A 205 -8.49 14.79 10.07
CA LYS A 205 -8.03 14.00 11.22
C LYS A 205 -6.61 14.40 11.67
N PHE A 206 -5.72 14.71 10.74
CA PHE A 206 -4.36 15.16 11.01
C PHE A 206 -4.21 16.68 11.21
N LYS A 207 -5.32 17.43 11.13
CA LYS A 207 -5.37 18.87 11.41
C LYS A 207 -4.45 19.71 10.51
N VAL A 208 -4.41 19.39 9.22
CA VAL A 208 -3.66 20.16 8.20
C VAL A 208 -4.50 20.67 7.02
N PRO A 209 -5.80 21.02 7.17
CA PRO A 209 -6.65 21.39 6.03
C PRO A 209 -6.21 22.69 5.34
N ASP A 210 -5.53 23.59 6.04
CA ASP A 210 -5.04 24.85 5.45
C ASP A 210 -3.76 24.67 4.61
N ARG A 211 -3.17 23.47 4.63
CA ARG A 211 -1.89 23.18 3.96
C ARG A 211 -1.97 22.02 2.97
N VAL A 212 -2.98 21.18 3.05
CA VAL A 212 -3.17 20.04 2.15
C VAL A 212 -4.54 20.16 1.49
N GLU A 213 -4.54 20.33 0.17
CA GLU A 213 -5.75 20.39 -0.65
C GLU A 213 -5.91 19.10 -1.47
N PHE A 214 -7.16 18.77 -1.84
CA PHE A 214 -7.45 17.67 -2.75
C PHE A 214 -7.94 18.19 -4.11
N ILE A 215 -7.27 17.77 -5.17
CA ILE A 215 -7.60 18.08 -6.56
C ILE A 215 -8.04 16.77 -7.23
N SER A 216 -9.24 16.76 -7.78
CA SER A 216 -9.74 15.58 -8.49
C SER A 216 -9.21 15.54 -9.90
N GLY A 217 -8.88 14.34 -10.36
CA GLY A 217 -8.71 14.06 -11.78
C GLY A 217 -8.16 12.68 -12.05
N ASN A 218 -8.14 12.31 -13.33
CA ASN A 218 -7.65 11.04 -13.80
C ASN A 218 -6.36 11.24 -14.59
N TYR A 219 -5.21 10.89 -14.00
CA TYR A 219 -3.90 11.07 -14.66
C TYR A 219 -3.72 10.21 -15.93
N ILE A 220 -4.58 9.22 -16.18
CA ILE A 220 -4.58 8.43 -17.42
C ILE A 220 -5.31 9.18 -18.53
N GLU A 221 -6.55 9.57 -18.25
CA GLU A 221 -7.49 10.08 -19.26
C GLU A 221 -7.37 11.60 -19.48
N GLU A 222 -6.90 12.33 -18.47
CA GLU A 222 -6.87 13.78 -18.48
C GLU A 222 -5.45 14.31 -18.68
N GLU A 223 -5.37 15.49 -19.31
CA GLU A 223 -4.14 16.28 -19.30
C GLU A 223 -4.03 17.05 -17.99
N PHE A 224 -2.83 17.08 -17.41
CA PHE A 224 -2.60 17.79 -16.17
C PHE A 224 -2.24 19.26 -16.43
N ASN A 225 -3.16 20.17 -16.13
CA ASN A 225 -3.06 21.58 -16.53
C ASN A 225 -2.59 22.51 -15.39
N PHE A 226 -1.46 22.18 -14.75
CA PHE A 226 -0.82 23.05 -13.75
C PHE A 226 0.68 23.24 -14.03
N PRO A 227 1.06 23.79 -15.20
CA PRO A 227 2.45 23.88 -15.60
C PRO A 227 3.28 24.76 -14.65
N ASN A 228 4.49 24.31 -14.30
CA ASN A 228 5.45 25.05 -13.45
C ASN A 228 4.87 25.51 -12.09
N ALA A 229 3.94 24.78 -11.50
CA ALA A 229 3.25 25.17 -10.27
C ALA A 229 3.93 24.65 -8.99
N TYR A 230 4.72 23.57 -9.09
CA TYR A 230 5.22 22.83 -7.93
C TYR A 230 6.75 22.85 -7.81
N ASP A 231 7.25 22.81 -6.57
CA ASP A 231 8.68 22.73 -6.23
C ASP A 231 9.14 21.27 -6.02
N ALA A 232 8.18 20.35 -5.87
CA ALA A 232 8.42 18.92 -5.79
C ALA A 232 7.19 18.12 -6.28
N ALA A 233 7.42 16.95 -6.87
CA ALA A 233 6.39 15.98 -7.21
C ALA A 233 6.75 14.62 -6.60
N PHE A 234 5.77 13.97 -6.00
CA PHE A 234 5.89 12.67 -5.38
C PHE A 234 4.89 11.73 -6.04
N LEU A 235 5.38 10.64 -6.62
CA LEU A 235 4.59 9.57 -7.21
C LEU A 235 4.86 8.32 -6.38
N SER A 236 3.85 7.84 -5.67
CA SER A 236 4.01 6.66 -4.83
C SER A 236 3.04 5.57 -5.23
N HIS A 237 3.56 4.42 -5.64
CA HIS A 237 2.77 3.22 -5.88
C HIS A 237 1.64 3.43 -6.90
N ILE A 238 1.94 4.16 -7.98
CA ILE A 238 0.97 4.42 -9.06
C ILE A 238 1.46 3.94 -10.42
N LEU A 239 2.78 3.87 -10.64
CA LEU A 239 3.32 3.52 -11.95
C LEU A 239 3.12 2.03 -12.21
N HIS A 240 3.25 1.21 -11.18
CA HIS A 240 3.11 -0.24 -11.30
C HIS A 240 1.72 -0.72 -11.72
N GLY A 241 0.70 0.13 -11.59
CA GLY A 241 -0.65 -0.17 -12.04
C GLY A 241 -0.78 -0.13 -13.56
N GLU A 242 0.19 0.49 -14.23
CA GLU A 242 0.11 0.91 -15.63
C GLU A 242 1.22 0.29 -16.47
N GLY A 243 1.00 0.23 -17.79
CA GLY A 243 2.00 -0.23 -18.76
C GLY A 243 3.11 0.80 -18.99
N PRO A 244 4.20 0.43 -19.69
CA PRO A 244 5.36 1.31 -19.87
C PRO A 244 5.04 2.65 -20.54
N GLU A 245 4.13 2.64 -21.51
CA GLU A 245 3.73 3.86 -22.24
C GLU A 245 2.93 4.79 -21.33
N GLU A 246 1.97 4.24 -20.59
CA GLU A 246 1.15 5.00 -19.65
C GLU A 246 1.99 5.50 -18.45
N ALA A 247 2.91 4.69 -17.93
CA ALA A 247 3.83 5.10 -16.87
C ALA A 247 4.76 6.25 -17.33
N LEU A 248 5.26 6.19 -18.57
CA LEU A 248 6.04 7.28 -19.17
C LEU A 248 5.23 8.58 -19.29
N ASP A 249 3.96 8.49 -19.70
CA ASP A 249 3.05 9.63 -19.81
C ASP A 249 2.68 10.23 -18.45
N ILE A 250 2.48 9.40 -17.42
CA ILE A 250 2.27 9.86 -16.04
C ILE A 250 3.49 10.64 -15.54
N ILE A 251 4.70 10.14 -15.78
CA ILE A 251 5.93 10.85 -15.43
C ILE A 251 6.02 12.17 -16.21
N ARG A 252 5.70 12.18 -17.51
CA ARG A 252 5.63 13.41 -18.31
C ARG A 252 4.72 14.46 -17.68
N LYS A 253 3.50 14.07 -17.29
CA LYS A 253 2.50 14.96 -16.65
C LYS A 253 2.99 15.48 -15.30
N ALA A 254 3.63 14.63 -14.49
CA ALA A 254 4.21 15.07 -13.23
C ALA A 254 5.38 16.05 -13.44
N VAL A 255 6.25 15.81 -14.42
CA VAL A 255 7.37 16.70 -14.73
C VAL A 255 6.90 18.04 -15.29
N SER A 256 5.87 18.07 -16.14
CA SER A 256 5.33 19.34 -16.67
C SER A 256 4.78 20.26 -15.57
N ALA A 257 4.35 19.69 -14.45
CA ALA A 257 3.88 20.43 -13.28
C ALA A 257 4.99 21.10 -12.47
N LEU A 258 6.25 20.66 -12.66
CA LEU A 258 7.39 21.10 -11.88
C LEU A 258 8.02 22.38 -12.44
N LYS A 259 8.46 23.26 -11.56
CA LYS A 259 9.36 24.36 -11.94
C LYS A 259 10.73 23.80 -12.32
N PRO A 260 11.50 24.47 -13.20
CA PRO A 260 12.89 24.10 -13.47
C PRO A 260 13.72 23.99 -12.17
N GLY A 261 14.52 22.93 -12.05
CA GLY A 261 15.34 22.61 -10.89
C GLY A 261 14.60 21.91 -9.73
N SER A 262 13.29 21.69 -9.84
CA SER A 262 12.48 21.07 -8.80
C SER A 262 12.73 19.58 -8.66
N HIS A 263 12.35 19.03 -7.51
CA HIS A 263 12.51 17.61 -7.22
C HIS A 263 11.38 16.77 -7.83
N ILE A 264 11.71 15.57 -8.33
CA ILE A 264 10.74 14.51 -8.55
C ILE A 264 11.18 13.27 -7.77
N PHE A 265 10.22 12.60 -7.16
CA PHE A 265 10.42 11.39 -6.37
C PHE A 265 9.47 10.28 -6.86
N ILE A 266 10.03 9.13 -7.20
CA ILE A 266 9.27 7.91 -7.52
C ILE A 266 9.47 6.91 -6.38
N HIS A 267 8.41 6.63 -5.63
CA HIS A 267 8.39 5.63 -4.57
C HIS A 267 7.66 4.38 -5.05
N GLU A 268 8.42 3.30 -5.28
CA GLU A 268 7.92 2.08 -5.91
C GLU A 268 8.52 0.81 -5.31
N PHE A 269 7.94 -0.34 -5.69
CA PHE A 269 8.58 -1.64 -5.53
C PHE A 269 9.55 -1.87 -6.69
N ILE A 270 10.79 -1.40 -6.52
CA ILE A 270 11.79 -1.33 -7.59
C ILE A 270 12.53 -2.66 -7.72
N LEU A 271 12.47 -3.24 -8.93
CA LEU A 271 13.24 -4.42 -9.31
C LEU A 271 14.71 -4.07 -9.59
N ASP A 272 15.57 -5.06 -9.41
CA ASP A 272 16.91 -5.11 -9.97
C ASP A 272 16.80 -5.12 -11.51
N ASN A 273 17.86 -4.69 -12.20
CA ASN A 273 17.81 -4.50 -13.66
C ASN A 273 17.69 -5.80 -14.46
N ASP A 274 17.93 -6.96 -13.85
CA ASP A 274 17.68 -8.28 -14.44
C ASP A 274 16.23 -8.77 -14.23
N MET A 275 15.40 -7.98 -13.53
CA MET A 275 14.00 -8.25 -13.20
C MET A 275 13.77 -9.49 -12.31
N ALA A 276 14.84 -10.09 -11.77
CA ALA A 276 14.78 -11.34 -11.01
C ALA A 276 14.75 -11.15 -9.50
N GLY A 277 14.87 -9.92 -9.03
CA GLY A 277 14.83 -9.57 -7.62
C GLY A 277 14.57 -8.09 -7.41
N PRO A 278 14.39 -7.64 -6.16
CA PRO A 278 14.19 -8.45 -4.97
C PRO A 278 12.88 -9.26 -5.00
N LEU A 279 12.75 -10.24 -4.09
CA LEU A 279 11.63 -11.20 -4.11
C LEU A 279 10.26 -10.51 -4.02
N PHE A 280 10.10 -9.51 -3.14
CA PHE A 280 8.80 -8.86 -2.99
C PHE A 280 8.35 -8.12 -4.26
N PRO A 281 9.15 -7.20 -4.85
CA PRO A 281 8.80 -6.59 -6.14
C PRO A 281 8.49 -7.60 -7.25
N ALA A 282 9.21 -8.72 -7.32
CA ALA A 282 8.95 -9.77 -8.32
C ALA A 282 7.58 -10.43 -8.12
N LEU A 283 7.23 -10.82 -6.89
CA LEU A 283 5.89 -11.35 -6.57
C LEU A 283 4.80 -10.28 -6.72
N PHE A 284 5.12 -9.02 -6.43
CA PHE A 284 4.20 -7.91 -6.61
C PHE A 284 3.91 -7.62 -8.09
N SER A 285 4.88 -7.84 -8.99
CA SER A 285 4.66 -7.75 -10.43
C SER A 285 3.58 -8.75 -10.89
N ILE A 286 3.59 -9.98 -10.34
CA ILE A 286 2.50 -10.95 -10.56
C ILE A 286 1.17 -10.39 -10.04
N ASN A 287 1.16 -9.76 -8.86
CA ASN A 287 -0.06 -9.15 -8.34
C ASN A 287 -0.62 -8.08 -9.30
N MET A 288 0.23 -7.32 -9.98
CA MET A 288 -0.20 -6.34 -10.98
C MET A 288 -0.73 -7.03 -12.23
N TYR A 289 -0.03 -8.03 -12.74
CA TYR A 289 -0.47 -8.84 -13.88
C TYR A 289 -1.86 -9.45 -13.67
N LEU A 290 -2.16 -9.94 -12.46
CA LEU A 290 -3.44 -10.56 -12.15
C LEU A 290 -4.63 -9.59 -12.16
N GLY A 291 -4.42 -8.29 -11.97
CA GLY A 291 -5.49 -7.31 -11.79
C GLY A 291 -5.41 -6.06 -12.66
N THR A 292 -4.52 -6.04 -13.65
CA THR A 292 -4.35 -4.93 -14.58
C THR A 292 -4.03 -5.47 -15.97
N GLU A 293 -4.41 -4.71 -17.00
CA GLU A 293 -4.16 -5.10 -18.40
C GLU A 293 -2.67 -5.12 -18.76
N LYS A 294 -1.88 -4.17 -18.20
CA LYS A 294 -0.46 -3.96 -18.56
C LYS A 294 0.46 -3.65 -17.37
N GLY A 295 -0.06 -3.61 -16.15
CA GLY A 295 0.70 -3.21 -14.97
C GLY A 295 1.77 -4.23 -14.60
N GLN A 296 2.88 -3.71 -14.06
CA GLN A 296 4.04 -4.49 -13.64
C GLN A 296 4.90 -3.72 -12.64
N ALA A 297 5.74 -4.40 -11.88
CA ALA A 297 6.85 -3.72 -11.20
C ALA A 297 7.94 -3.36 -12.23
N TYR A 298 8.60 -2.23 -12.02
CA TYR A 298 9.65 -1.72 -12.92
C TYR A 298 11.04 -1.83 -12.28
N SER A 299 12.06 -2.05 -13.12
CA SER A 299 13.45 -1.95 -12.67
C SER A 299 13.89 -0.51 -12.47
N GLU A 300 14.98 -0.35 -11.71
CA GLU A 300 15.64 0.93 -11.52
C GLU A 300 16.05 1.59 -12.86
N ALA A 301 16.58 0.81 -13.80
CA ALA A 301 16.92 1.28 -15.14
C ALA A 301 15.70 1.78 -15.91
N GLN A 302 14.60 1.01 -15.93
CA GLN A 302 13.37 1.42 -16.63
C GLN A 302 12.81 2.74 -16.10
N LEU A 303 12.72 2.88 -14.77
CA LEU A 303 12.24 4.13 -14.15
C LEU A 303 13.19 5.30 -14.44
N SER A 304 14.50 5.06 -14.41
CA SER A 304 15.51 6.08 -14.73
C SER A 304 15.42 6.52 -16.20
N ASP A 305 15.23 5.59 -17.12
CA ASP A 305 15.07 5.89 -18.55
C ASP A 305 13.79 6.71 -18.81
N MET A 306 12.68 6.38 -18.14
CA MET A 306 11.44 7.16 -18.23
C MET A 306 11.59 8.58 -17.68
N LEU A 307 12.33 8.75 -16.58
CA LEU A 307 12.67 10.06 -16.02
C LEU A 307 13.55 10.86 -16.99
N MET A 308 14.62 10.26 -17.53
CA MET A 308 15.53 10.92 -18.49
C MET A 308 14.81 11.36 -19.76
N ALA A 309 13.94 10.50 -20.30
CA ALA A 309 13.13 10.82 -21.48
C ALA A 309 12.23 12.04 -21.30
N ASN A 310 11.90 12.38 -20.04
CA ASN A 310 11.10 13.55 -19.67
C ASN A 310 11.93 14.72 -19.14
N GLY A 311 13.23 14.77 -19.42
CA GLY A 311 14.08 15.91 -19.04
C GLY A 311 14.40 15.98 -17.55
N VAL A 312 14.45 14.82 -16.88
CA VAL A 312 14.90 14.71 -15.49
C VAL A 312 16.38 14.30 -15.45
N THR A 313 17.17 15.00 -14.65
CA THR A 313 18.60 14.73 -14.42
C THR A 313 18.87 14.42 -12.95
N ASP A 314 20.15 14.19 -12.60
CA ASP A 314 20.60 13.87 -11.24
C ASP A 314 19.84 12.69 -10.59
N ILE A 315 19.49 11.70 -11.43
CA ILE A 315 18.69 10.56 -11.01
C ILE A 315 19.53 9.64 -10.12
N ARG A 316 19.02 9.33 -8.92
CA ARG A 316 19.65 8.40 -7.99
C ARG A 316 18.62 7.72 -7.10
N ARG A 317 18.90 6.48 -6.70
CA ARG A 317 18.14 5.79 -5.65
C ARG A 317 18.62 6.25 -4.28
N LEU A 318 17.67 6.60 -3.42
CA LEU A 318 17.96 6.94 -2.03
C LEU A 318 18.25 5.67 -1.21
N SER A 319 19.03 5.79 -0.15
CA SER A 319 19.31 4.68 0.79
C SER A 319 18.10 4.25 1.62
N PHE A 320 16.93 4.83 1.36
CA PHE A 320 15.68 4.44 1.97
C PHE A 320 15.25 3.03 1.53
N ALA A 321 14.99 2.17 2.52
CA ALA A 321 14.31 0.90 2.34
C ALA A 321 13.06 0.87 3.20
N GLY A 322 11.90 0.82 2.56
CA GLY A 322 10.62 0.67 3.23
C GLY A 322 10.34 -0.78 3.63
N PRO A 323 9.24 -1.01 4.38
CA PRO A 323 8.60 -2.32 4.44
C PRO A 323 8.41 -2.87 3.02
N THR A 324 8.44 -4.20 2.89
CA THR A 324 8.30 -4.89 1.60
C THR A 324 9.31 -4.42 0.52
N GLN A 325 10.46 -3.90 0.95
CA GLN A 325 11.56 -3.48 0.07
C GLN A 325 11.18 -2.38 -0.94
N SER A 326 10.20 -1.53 -0.62
CA SER A 326 9.99 -0.32 -1.44
C SER A 326 11.21 0.60 -1.38
N GLY A 327 11.46 1.30 -2.49
CA GLY A 327 12.57 2.22 -2.64
C GLY A 327 12.12 3.55 -3.25
N VAL A 328 12.99 4.55 -3.18
CA VAL A 328 12.73 5.87 -3.76
C VAL A 328 13.83 6.26 -4.74
N LEU A 329 13.44 6.57 -5.97
CA LEU A 329 14.27 7.29 -6.93
C LEU A 329 13.99 8.79 -6.81
N GLN A 330 15.05 9.59 -6.81
CA GLN A 330 15.00 11.05 -6.84
C GLN A 330 15.63 11.54 -8.13
N GLY A 331 15.08 12.60 -8.72
CA GLY A 331 15.70 13.36 -9.81
C GLY A 331 15.39 14.87 -9.75
N ARG A 332 15.90 15.61 -10.74
CA ARG A 332 15.75 17.06 -10.92
C ARG A 332 15.15 17.37 -12.28
N ALA A 333 14.03 18.10 -12.34
CA ALA A 333 13.46 18.54 -13.62
C ALA A 333 14.32 19.68 -14.22
N VAL A 334 14.67 19.62 -15.51
CA VAL A 334 15.54 20.63 -16.15
C VAL A 334 14.75 21.84 -16.69
N GLY A 335 13.45 21.67 -16.97
CA GLY A 335 12.57 22.69 -17.56
C GLY A 335 12.40 22.56 -19.06
#